data_AF-A0A966HKX1-F1
#
_entry.id   AF-A0A966HKX1-F1
#
_cell.length_a   1.000
_cell.length_b   1.000
_cell.length_c   1.000
_cell.angle_alpha   90.00
_cell.angle_beta   90.00
_cell.angle_gamma   90.00
#
_symmetry.space_group_name_H-M   'P 1'
#
loop_
_entity.id
_entity.type
_entity.pdbx_description
1 polymer ?
#
loop_
_entity_poly.entity_id
_entity_poly.type
_entity_poly.pdbx_seq_one_letter_code
_entity_poly.pdbx_strand_id
1 'polypeptide(L)' 'MKFTDEQLDDFIALYQKEFGDNIDRAEALRQATALVSLVKLTYTPMSRKDFEKYSTLKY' A
#
# COMPACT_ATOMS: atom_id res chain seq x y z
N MET A 1 4.82 5.85 -11.69
CA MET A 1 4.65 6.48 -10.37
C MET A 1 6.02 6.85 -9.86
N LYS A 2 6.20 7.99 -9.20
CA LYS A 2 7.50 8.39 -8.65
C LYS A 2 7.36 8.48 -7.13
N PHE A 3 8.09 7.63 -6.42
CA PHE A 3 8.23 7.71 -4.97
C PHE A 3 9.36 8.67 -4.64
N THR A 4 9.25 9.38 -3.52
CA THR A 4 10.38 10.15 -2.99
C THR A 4 11.39 9.20 -2.37
N ASP A 5 12.60 9.70 -2.22
CA ASP A 5 13.69 9.01 -1.54
C ASP A 5 13.30 8.61 -0.11
N GLU A 6 12.71 9.54 0.64
CA GLU A 6 12.17 9.31 1.99
C GLU A 6 11.10 8.21 2.03
N GLN A 7 10.17 8.19 1.06
CA GLN A 7 9.14 7.15 0.98
C GLN A 7 9.72 5.76 0.72
N LEU A 8 10.80 5.67 -0.06
CA LEU A 8 11.48 4.40 -0.29
C LEU A 8 12.27 3.96 0.95
N ASP A 9 12.90 4.90 1.65
CA ASP A 9 13.63 4.62 2.88
C ASP A 9 12.68 4.13 3.99
N ASP A 10 11.53 4.77 4.15
CA ASP A 10 10.45 4.33 5.05
C ASP A 10 9.92 2.94 4.68
N PHE A 11 9.75 2.67 3.38
CA PHE A 11 9.30 1.37 2.90
C PHE A 11 10.31 0.26 3.22
N ILE A 12 11.61 0.52 3.03
CA ILE A 12 12.69 -0.42 3.36
C ILE A 12 12.70 -0.68 4.87
N ALA A 13 12.61 0.36 5.69
CA ALA A 13 12.58 0.24 7.15
C ALA A 13 11.37 -0.58 7.63
N LEU A 14 10.20 -0.35 7.04
CA LEU A 14 8.99 -1.11 7.34
C LEU A 14 9.14 -2.58 6.91
N TYR A 15 9.68 -2.83 5.72
CA TYR A 15 9.87 -4.20 5.22
C TYR A 15 10.82 -5.01 6.13
N GLN A 16 11.94 -4.40 6.55
CA GLN A 16 12.86 -5.01 7.51
C GLN A 16 12.19 -5.27 8.87
N LYS A 17 11.35 -4.34 9.34
CA LYS A 17 10.64 -4.49 10.62
C LYS A 17 9.63 -5.65 10.61
N GLU A 18 8.89 -5.82 9.52
CA GLU A 18 7.80 -6.80 9.43
C GLU A 18 8.29 -8.19 8.98
N PHE A 19 9.30 -8.26 8.12
CA PHE A 19 9.76 -9.51 7.51
C PHE A 19 11.18 -9.93 7.93
N GLY A 20 11.96 -9.03 8.53
CA GLY A 20 13.34 -9.32 8.95
C GLY A 20 14.37 -9.28 7.82
N ASP A 21 13.95 -9.00 6.59
CA ASP A 21 14.78 -8.99 5.38
C ASP A 21 15.13 -7.57 4.93
N ASN A 22 16.40 -7.35 4.56
CA ASN A 22 16.85 -6.08 3.99
C ASN A 22 16.72 -6.14 2.47
N ILE A 23 16.04 -5.14 1.90
CA ILE A 23 15.91 -4.97 0.46
C ILE A 23 16.68 -3.72 0.02
N ASP A 24 17.26 -3.78 -1.17
CA ASP A 24 17.89 -2.62 -1.77
C ASP A 24 16.84 -1.64 -2.34
N ARG A 25 17.32 -0.47 -2.75
CA ARG A 25 16.45 0.60 -3.24
C ARG A 25 15.74 0.26 -4.56
N ALA A 26 16.38 -0.54 -5.41
CA ALA A 26 15.77 -0.97 -6.67
C ALA A 26 14.61 -1.93 -6.39
N GLU A 27 14.80 -2.87 -5.47
CA GLU A 27 13.78 -3.80 -5.05
C GLU A 27 12.63 -3.11 -4.32
N ALA A 28 12.94 -2.18 -3.41
CA ALA A 28 11.92 -1.35 -2.75
C ALA A 28 11.05 -0.62 -3.77
N LEU A 29 11.65 -0.02 -4.80
CA LEU A 29 10.92 0.66 -5.87
C LEU A 29 10.01 -0.30 -6.66
N ARG A 30 10.51 -1.50 -7.00
CA ARG A 30 9.70 -2.51 -7.72
C ARG A 30 8.50 -2.94 -6.89
N GLN A 31 8.73 -3.30 -5.62
CA GLN A 31 7.67 -3.79 -4.74
C GLN A 31 6.63 -2.71 -4.42
N ALA A 32 7.07 -1.50 -4.07
CA ALA A 32 6.16 -0.38 -3.80
C ALA A 32 5.30 -0.05 -5.04
N THR A 33 5.89 -0.12 -6.24
CA THR A 33 5.15 0.08 -7.50
C THR A 33 4.14 -1.03 -7.75
N ALA A 34 4.52 -2.30 -7.52
CA ALA A 34 3.62 -3.43 -7.68
C ALA A 34 2.43 -3.35 -6.70
N LEU A 35 2.70 -3.00 -5.44
CA LEU A 35 1.67 -2.84 -4.41
C LEU A 35 0.65 -1.77 -4.79
N VAL A 36 1.10 -0.56 -5.17
CA VAL A 36 0.17 0.49 -5.58
C VAL A 36 -0.60 0.11 -6.84
N SER A 37 0.03 -0.62 -7.76
CA SER A 37 -0.65 -1.11 -8.96
C SER A 37 -1.74 -2.12 -8.61
N LEU A 38 -1.46 -3.05 -7.70
CA LEU A 38 -2.46 -4.00 -7.20
C LEU A 38 -3.64 -3.29 -6.55
N VAL A 39 -3.36 -2.32 -5.67
CA VAL A 39 -4.41 -1.50 -5.04
C VAL A 39 -5.22 -0.79 -6.11
N LYS A 40 -4.61 -0.16 -7.11
CA LYS A 40 -5.34 0.52 -8.20
C LYS A 40 -6.23 -0.42 -9.01
N LEU A 41 -5.80 -1.66 -9.23
CA LEU A 41 -6.56 -2.64 -10.01
C LEU A 41 -7.72 -3.24 -9.22
N THR A 42 -7.58 -3.36 -7.91
CA THR A 42 -8.54 -4.05 -7.03
C THR A 42 -9.44 -3.09 -6.25
N TYR A 43 -9.00 -1.84 -6.09
CA TYR A 43 -9.76 -0.83 -5.36
C TYR A 43 -11.01 -0.45 -6.14
N THR A 44 -12.13 -0.94 -5.65
CA THR A 44 -13.45 -0.45 -6.04
C THR A 44 -13.80 0.68 -5.08
N PRO A 45 -13.93 1.93 -5.55
CA PRO A 45 -14.33 3.03 -4.69
C PRO A 45 -15.66 2.71 -4.04
N MET A 46 -15.71 2.80 -2.70
CA MET A 46 -16.97 2.64 -1.98
C MET A 46 -17.93 3.74 -2.43
N SER A 47 -19.06 3.36 -3.04
CA SER A 47 -20.07 4.37 -3.37
C SER A 47 -20.69 4.91 -2.09
N ARG A 48 -21.28 6.10 -2.14
CA ARG A 48 -22.01 6.67 -1.01
C ARG A 48 -23.11 5.72 -0.49
N LYS A 49 -23.76 4.98 -1.41
CA LYS A 49 -24.76 3.95 -1.07
C LYS A 49 -24.14 2.76 -0.35
N ASP A 50 -22.95 2.32 -0.76
CA ASP A 50 -22.22 1.26 -0.07
C ASP A 50 -21.79 1.71 1.33
N PHE A 51 -21.33 2.96 1.47
CA PHE A 51 -20.98 3.52 2.77
C PHE A 51 -22.18 3.59 3.71
N GLU A 52 -23.33 4.10 3.26
CA GLU A 52 -24.58 4.12 4.04
C GLU A 52 -25.05 2.71 4.43
N LYS A 53 -24.87 1.73 3.54
CA LYS A 53 -25.20 0.31 3.79
C LYS A 53 -24.28 -0.35 4.82
N TYR A 54 -22.97 -0.09 4.78
CA TYR A 54 -22.01 -0.77 5.66
C TYR A 54 -21.71 -0.03 6.96
N SER A 55 -21.95 1.29 7.04
CA SER A 55 -21.77 2.10 8.26
C SER A 55 -22.81 1.82 9.35
N THR A 56 -23.94 1.19 9.00
CA THR A 56 -25.01 0.83 9.94
C THR A 56 -24.86 -0.57 10.54
N LEU A 57 -23.91 -1.38 10.05
CA LEU A 57 -23.55 -2.66 10.66
C LEU A 57 -22.77 -2.40 11.95
N LYS A 58 -23.45 -2.50 13.09
CA LYS A 58 -22.80 -2.56 14.41
C LYS A 58 -22.16 -3.93 14.59
N TYR A 59 -20.85 -3.97 14.79
CA TYR A 59 -20.14 -5.12 15.37
C TYR A 59 -20.10 -4.97 16.89
#